data_AF-A0A0F1Q3U8-F1
#
_entry.id   AF-A0A0F1Q3U8-F1
#
_cell.length_a   1.000
_cell.length_b   1.000
_cell.length_c   1.000
_cell.angle_alpha   90.00
_cell.angle_beta   90.00
_cell.angle_gamma   90.00
#
_symmetry.space_group_name_H-M   'P 1'
#
loop_
_entity.id
_entity.type
_entity.pdbx_description
1 polymer ?
#
loop_
_entity_poly.entity_id
_entity_poly.type
_entity_poly.pdbx_seq_one_letter_code
_entity_poly.pdbx_strand_id
1 'polypeptide(L)' 'MTLLKIVLNTLRQVLTWCASSRAQQFVEDHFREEGYDEDSIYIARQAATLLAGALITALMEQILQLIATHLTH' A
#
# COMPACT_ATOMS: atom_id res chain seq x y z
N MET A 1 16.50 -3.10 18.43
CA MET A 1 15.47 -4.05 17.96
C MET A 1 14.03 -3.51 18.09
N THR A 2 13.59 -3.06 19.27
CA THR A 2 12.20 -2.57 19.46
C THR A 2 11.90 -1.24 18.74
N LEU A 3 12.80 -0.26 18.84
CA LEU A 3 12.64 1.04 18.15
C LEU A 3 12.57 0.91 16.62
N LEU A 4 13.43 0.09 16.02
CA LEU A 4 13.42 -0.18 14.59
C LEU A 4 12.08 -0.77 14.12
N LYS A 5 11.52 -1.72 14.88
CA LYS A 5 10.20 -2.30 14.58
C LYS A 5 9.08 -1.27 14.68
N ILE A 6 9.13 -0.37 15.66
CA ILE A 6 8.14 0.71 15.80
C ILE A 6 8.22 1.66 14.60
N VAL A 7 9.43 2.10 14.24
CA VAL A 7 9.65 2.99 13.09
C VAL A 7 9.16 2.34 11.79
N LEU A 8 9.50 1.06 11.57
CA LEU A 8 9.01 0.32 10.41
C LEU A 8 7.48 0.19 10.42
N ASN A 9 6.86 -0.06 11.57
CA ASN A 9 5.40 -0.16 11.64
C ASN A 9 4.70 1.16 11.34
N THR A 10 5.22 2.27 11.87
CA THR A 10 4.71 3.61 11.56
C THR A 10 4.92 3.95 10.07
N LEU A 11 6.08 3.62 9.51
CA LEU A 11 6.35 3.80 8.09
C LEU A 11 5.39 2.98 7.22
N ARG A 12 5.12 1.73 7.59
CA ARG A 12 4.14 0.87 6.91
C ARG A 12 2.78 1.55 6.87
N GLN A 13 2.29 2.03 8.01
CA GLN A 13 0.97 2.67 8.09
C GLN A 13 0.87 3.93 7.22
N VAL A 14 1.88 4.80 7.26
CA VAL A 14 1.91 6.04 6.46
C VAL A 14 1.99 5.72 4.97
N LEU A 15 2.83 4.76 4.58
CA LEU A 15 2.95 4.33 3.19
C LEU A 15 1.69 3.67 2.68
N THR A 16 1.06 2.79 3.47
CA THR A 16 -0.23 2.18 3.12
C THR A 16 -1.29 3.26 2.92
N TRP A 17 -1.40 4.23 3.82
CA TRP A 17 -2.36 5.32 3.69
C TRP A 17 -2.13 6.15 2.42
N CYS A 18 -0.88 6.56 2.17
CA CYS A 18 -0.53 7.36 0.99
C CYS A 18 -0.73 6.59 -0.31
N ALA A 19 -0.29 5.33 -0.37
CA ALA A 19 -0.41 4.48 -1.55
C ALA A 19 -1.87 4.16 -1.85
N SER A 20 -2.68 3.80 -0.85
CA SER A 20 -4.10 3.54 -1.03
C SER A 20 -4.85 4.80 -1.49
N SER A 21 -4.60 5.95 -0.87
CA SER A 21 -5.24 7.22 -1.29
C SER A 21 -4.92 7.57 -2.74
N ARG A 22 -3.66 7.42 -3.17
CA ARG A 22 -3.26 7.68 -4.56
C ARG A 22 -3.81 6.65 -5.53
N ALA A 23 -3.80 5.36 -5.16
CA ALA A 23 -4.32 4.29 -6.01
C ALA A 23 -5.84 4.42 -6.21
N GLN A 24 -6.58 4.79 -5.15
CA GLN A 24 -7.99 5.09 -5.24
C GLN A 24 -8.28 6.25 -6.19
N GLN A 25 -7.56 7.38 -6.06
CA GLN A 25 -7.72 8.52 -6.95
C GLN A 25 -7.40 8.18 -8.40
N PHE A 26 -6.29 7.50 -8.65
CA PHE A 26 -5.90 7.11 -10.00
C PHE A 26 -6.97 6.24 -10.70
N VAL A 27 -7.49 5.25 -9.99
CA VAL A 27 -8.51 4.35 -10.53
C VAL A 27 -9.85 5.07 -10.70
N GLU A 28 -10.22 5.94 -9.75
CA GLU A 28 -11.43 6.76 -9.87
C GLU A 28 -11.38 7.68 -11.08
N ASP A 29 -10.30 8.44 -11.24
CA ASP A 29 -10.12 9.38 -12.36
C ASP A 29 -10.20 8.62 -13.70
N HIS A 30 -9.48 7.50 -13.81
CA HIS A 30 -9.47 6.68 -15.01
C HIS A 30 -10.85 6.09 -15.34
N PHE A 31 -11.54 5.50 -14.36
CA PHE A 31 -12.86 4.90 -14.61
C PHE A 31 -13.93 5.96 -14.88
N ARG A 32 -13.82 7.12 -14.24
CA ARG A 32 -14.74 8.25 -14.49
C ARG A 32 -14.55 8.82 -15.89
N GLU A 33 -13.31 8.93 -16.36
CA GLU A 33 -13.00 9.34 -17.73
C GLU A 33 -13.56 8.36 -18.78
N GLU A 34 -13.55 7.06 -18.48
CA GLU A 34 -14.11 6.02 -19.36
C GLU A 34 -15.65 5.90 -19.26
N GLY A 35 -16.29 6.66 -18.38
CA GLY A 35 -17.75 6.72 -18.25
C GLY A 35 -18.36 5.52 -17.52
N TYR A 36 -17.59 4.84 -16.68
CA TYR A 36 -18.11 3.78 -15.80
C TYR A 36 -19.10 4.33 -14.78
N ASP A 37 -20.03 3.47 -14.35
CA ASP A 37 -20.98 3.79 -13.29
C ASP A 37 -20.30 3.88 -11.91
N GLU A 38 -21.00 4.49 -10.96
CA GLU A 38 -20.45 4.75 -9.61
C GLU A 38 -20.18 3.46 -8.82
N ASP A 39 -20.92 2.37 -9.06
CA ASP A 39 -20.68 1.08 -8.39
C ASP A 39 -19.39 0.44 -8.92
N SER A 40 -19.17 0.49 -10.24
CA SER A 40 -17.91 0.06 -10.87
C SER A 40 -16.71 0.85 -10.34
N ILE A 41 -16.84 2.18 -10.24
CA ILE A 41 -15.82 3.06 -9.65
C ILE A 41 -15.55 2.69 -8.19
N TYR A 42 -16.61 2.45 -7.41
CA TYR A 42 -16.48 2.05 -6.00
C TYR A 42 -15.72 0.73 -5.84
N ILE A 43 -16.07 -0.28 -6.63
CA ILE A 43 -15.37 -1.58 -6.63
C ILE A 43 -13.90 -1.39 -6.99
N ALA A 44 -13.62 -0.59 -8.02
CA ALA A 44 -12.27 -0.36 -8.51
C ALA A 44 -11.40 0.37 -7.46
N ARG A 45 -11.95 1.37 -6.75
CA ARG A 45 -11.30 2.02 -5.61
C ARG A 45 -10.99 1.04 -4.47
N GLN A 46 -11.93 0.16 -4.14
CA GLN A 46 -11.73 -0.83 -3.08
C GLN A 46 -10.64 -1.83 -3.45
N ALA A 47 -10.63 -2.31 -4.71
CA ALA A 47 -9.59 -3.18 -5.24
C ALA A 47 -8.21 -2.49 -5.20
N ALA A 48 -8.14 -1.22 -5.59
CA ALA A 48 -6.91 -0.42 -5.56
C ALA A 48 -6.34 -0.29 -4.14
N THR A 49 -7.20 -0.04 -3.14
CA THR A 49 -6.80 0.00 -1.73
C THR A 49 -6.26 -1.33 -1.23
N LEU A 50 -6.94 -2.44 -1.55
CA LEU A 50 -6.50 -3.78 -1.14
C LEU A 50 -5.15 -4.11 -1.78
N LEU A 51 -4.99 -3.83 -3.07
CA LEU A 51 -3.74 -4.07 -3.79
C LEU A 51 -2.59 -3.22 -3.22
N ALA A 52 -2.82 -1.93 -3.00
CA ALA A 52 -1.82 -1.03 -2.41
C ALA A 52 -1.39 -1.51 -1.01
N GLY A 53 -2.34 -1.91 -0.17
CA GLY A 53 -2.06 -2.46 1.16
C GLY A 53 -1.25 -3.77 1.12
N ALA A 54 -1.58 -4.67 0.19
CA ALA A 54 -0.85 -5.92 0.00
C ALA A 54 0.59 -5.68 -0.47
N LEU A 55 0.78 -4.77 -1.43
CA LEU A 55 2.11 -4.41 -1.95
C LEU A 55 3.00 -3.78 -0.87
N ILE A 56 2.46 -2.83 -0.08
CA ILE A 56 3.23 -2.24 1.03
C ILE A 56 3.57 -3.28 2.10
N THR A 57 2.64 -4.19 2.40
CA THR A 57 2.90 -5.28 3.35
C THR A 57 4.05 -6.17 2.88
N ALA A 58 3.99 -6.64 1.63
CA ALA A 58 5.02 -7.48 1.02
C ALA A 58 6.37 -6.77 0.93
N LEU A 59 6.38 -5.48 0.58
CA LEU A 59 7.60 -4.66 0.55
C LEU A 59 8.24 -4.56 1.94
N MET A 60 7.44 -4.29 2.97
CA MET A 60 7.93 -4.15 4.34
C MET A 60 8.47 -5.47 4.91
N GLU A 61 7.86 -6.59 4.54
CA GLU A 61 8.38 -7.93 4.90
C GLU A 61 9.74 -8.20 4.23
N GLN A 62 9.89 -7.88 2.95
CA GLN A 62 11.16 -8.01 2.25
C GLN A 62 12.26 -7.11 2.85
N ILE A 63 11.93 -5.86 3.18
CA ILE A 63 12.87 -4.94 3.86
C ILE A 63 13.31 -5.52 5.21
N LEU A 64 12.37 -6.05 6.00
CA LEU A 64 12.69 -6.64 7.30
C LEU A 64 13.58 -7.87 7.16
N GLN A 65 13.30 -8.74 6.17
CA GLN A 65 14.14 -9.89 5.85
C GLN A 65 15.55 -9.46 5.45
N LEU A 66 15.68 -8.48 4.56
CA LEU A 66 16.96 -7.95 4.09
C LEU A 66 17.78 -7.37 5.25
N ILE A 67 17.14 -6.60 6.14
CA ILE A 67 17.81 -6.08 7.33
C ILE A 67 18.25 -7.23 8.23
N ALA A 68 17.40 -8.24 8.45
CA ALA A 68 17.70 -9.38 9.30
C ALA A 68 18.86 -10.23 8.75
N THR A 69 18.95 -10.43 7.44
CA THR A 69 20.04 -11.18 6.80
C THR A 69 21.36 -10.42 6.76
N HIS A 70 21.35 -9.09 6.65
CA HIS A 70 22.57 -8.28 6.69
C HIS A 70 23.08 -7.99 8.12
N LEU A 71 22.23 -8.09 9.16
CA LEU A 71 22.66 -7.89 10.56
C LEU A 71 23.27 -9.15 11.19
N THR A 72 23.08 -10.33 10.59
CA THR A 72 23.64 -11.60 11.07
C THR A 72 25.00 -11.95 10.45
N HIS A 73 25.54 -11.10 9.58
CA HIS A 73 26.82 -11.29 8.90
C HIS A 73 27.85 -10.24 9.30
#